data_AF-A0AAD6XLJ9-F1
#
_entry.id   AF-A0AAD6XLJ9-F1
#
_cell.length_a   1.000
_cell.length_b   1.000
_cell.length_c   1.000
_cell.angle_alpha   90.00
_cell.angle_beta   90.00
_cell.angle_gamma   90.00
#
_symmetry.space_group_name_H-M   'P 1'
#
loop_
_entity.id
_entity.type
_entity.pdbx_description
1 polymer ?
#
loop_
_entity_poly.entity_id
_entity_poly.type
_entity_poly.pdbx_seq_one_letter_code
_entity_poly.pdbx_strand_id
1 'polypeptide(L)'
;MGQLPLPEANSLFREALTKPGALDESDLHRWKVEPPFVEDEDTTDPFSERYLRFNQSLAYVLHGVRLREQNEQDTERRLQFSGDGSEAAKFKVCQEIDELLSGWRRVKALSIYHPFHHSREYTMQQHYLQWLARTIYHLYHLKFLAAEAE
;
A
#
# COMPACT_ATOMS: atom_id res chain seq x y z
N MET A 1 -15.84 -10.13 -7.15
CA MET A 1 -14.98 -9.05 -7.70
C MET A 1 -13.58 -9.27 -7.14
N GLY A 2 -12.61 -9.51 -8.02
CA GLY A 2 -11.29 -9.98 -7.62
C GLY A 2 -10.46 -8.86 -7.01
N GLN A 3 -9.86 -9.11 -5.85
CA GLN A 3 -8.64 -8.41 -5.46
C GLN A 3 -7.65 -8.55 -6.61
N LEU A 4 -6.98 -7.47 -7.01
CA LEU A 4 -5.85 -7.57 -7.94
C LEU A 4 -4.89 -8.63 -7.40
N PRO A 5 -4.53 -9.65 -8.20
CA PRO A 5 -3.68 -10.73 -7.72
C PRO A 5 -2.35 -10.13 -7.26
N LEU A 6 -1.93 -10.52 -6.07
CA LEU A 6 -0.60 -10.17 -5.57
C LEU A 6 0.44 -10.65 -6.58
N PRO A 7 1.55 -9.92 -6.78
CA PRO A 7 2.60 -10.32 -7.70
C PRO A 7 3.47 -11.44 -7.11
N GLU A 8 2.83 -12.54 -6.69
CA GLU A 8 3.46 -13.67 -5.98
C GLU A 8 4.53 -14.40 -6.80
N ALA A 9 4.46 -14.32 -8.12
CA ALA A 9 5.47 -14.86 -9.02
C ALA A 9 6.76 -14.02 -9.06
N ASN A 10 6.75 -12.77 -8.55
CA ASN A 10 7.89 -11.87 -8.60
C ASN A 10 8.80 -12.05 -7.38
N SER A 11 10.11 -12.25 -7.62
CA SER A 11 11.09 -12.48 -6.55
C SER A 11 11.27 -11.26 -5.63
N LEU A 12 11.31 -10.04 -6.19
CA LEU A 12 11.47 -8.81 -5.40
C LEU A 12 10.29 -8.60 -4.45
N PHE A 13 9.06 -8.85 -4.93
CA PHE A 13 7.88 -8.83 -4.08
C PHE A 13 7.99 -9.82 -2.91
N ARG A 14 8.37 -11.07 -3.21
CA ARG A 14 8.49 -12.12 -2.18
C ARG A 14 9.59 -11.80 -1.16
N GLU A 15 10.74 -11.34 -1.62
CA GLU A 15 11.84 -10.94 -0.75
C GLU A 15 11.44 -9.79 0.17
N ALA A 16 10.85 -8.73 -0.39
CA ALA A 16 10.30 -7.61 0.37
C ALA A 16 9.23 -8.05 1.40
N LEU A 17 8.38 -9.01 1.04
CA LEU A 17 7.35 -9.53 1.94
C LEU A 17 7.93 -10.30 3.15
N THR A 18 9.05 -11.00 2.99
CA THR A 18 9.54 -11.95 4.00
C THR A 18 10.10 -11.32 5.28
N LYS A 19 10.98 -10.32 5.17
CA LYS A 19 11.60 -9.70 6.35
C LYS A 19 12.13 -8.29 6.03
N PRO A 20 12.12 -7.37 7.02
CA PRO A 20 12.85 -6.11 6.90
C PRO A 20 14.34 -6.36 6.63
N GLY A 21 14.92 -5.60 5.70
CA GLY A 21 16.34 -5.72 5.35
C GLY A 21 16.71 -6.93 4.47
N ALA A 22 15.72 -7.64 3.90
CA ALA A 22 15.99 -8.56 2.79
C ALA A 22 16.44 -7.83 1.53
N LEU A 23 15.96 -6.60 1.36
CA LEU A 23 16.34 -5.66 0.30
C LEU A 23 16.74 -4.33 0.94
N ASP A 24 17.46 -3.50 0.19
CA ASP A 24 17.64 -2.10 0.56
C ASP A 24 16.30 -1.36 0.37
N GLU A 25 15.71 -0.93 1.48
CA GLU A 25 14.41 -0.26 1.53
C GLU A 25 14.55 1.23 1.87
N SER A 26 15.78 1.75 1.98
CA SER A 26 16.06 3.11 2.45
C SER A 26 15.33 4.19 1.63
N ASP A 27 15.30 4.02 0.31
CA ASP A 27 14.67 4.95 -0.62
C ASP A 27 13.14 4.79 -0.74
N LEU A 28 12.55 3.76 -0.12
CA LEU A 28 11.10 3.50 -0.23
C LEU A 28 10.25 4.47 0.58
N HIS A 29 10.82 5.07 1.63
CA HIS A 29 10.08 5.89 2.58
C HIS A 29 9.27 7.00 1.90
N ARG A 30 9.84 7.67 0.89
CA ARG A 30 9.19 8.75 0.13
C ARG A 30 7.98 8.28 -0.68
N TRP A 31 7.91 7.00 -1.04
CA TRP A 31 6.80 6.40 -1.79
C TRP A 31 5.75 5.76 -0.88
N LYS A 32 6.05 5.67 0.43
CA LYS A 32 5.10 5.19 1.43
C LYS A 32 4.08 6.27 1.86
N VAL A 33 4.46 7.54 1.73
CA VAL A 33 3.64 8.69 2.16
C VAL A 33 2.57 9.07 1.13
N GLU A 34 1.57 9.85 1.58
CA GLU A 34 0.55 10.45 0.71
C GLU A 34 1.24 11.42 -0.28
N PRO A 35 0.97 11.34 -1.59
CA PRO A 35 1.46 12.35 -2.54
C PRO A 35 0.87 13.74 -2.21
N PRO A 36 1.54 14.85 -2.58
CA PRO A 36 2.64 14.95 -3.54
C PRO A 36 3.99 14.44 -3.01
N PHE A 37 4.68 13.67 -3.84
CA PHE A 37 6.05 13.25 -3.63
C PHE A 37 7.01 14.41 -3.90
N VAL A 38 8.10 14.44 -3.13
CA VAL A 38 9.23 15.34 -3.36
C VAL A 38 9.90 14.92 -4.67
N GLU A 39 10.12 15.87 -5.59
CA GLU A 39 10.84 15.63 -6.84
C GLU A 39 12.25 15.13 -6.55
N ASP A 40 12.73 14.16 -7.33
CA ASP A 40 14.14 13.79 -7.33
C ASP A 40 14.85 14.36 -8.56
N GLU A 41 16.15 14.56 -8.43
CA GLU A 41 17.02 14.91 -9.54
C GLU A 41 17.48 13.65 -10.28
N ASP A 42 16.56 12.71 -10.57
CA ASP A 42 16.92 11.56 -11.39
C ASP A 42 17.12 11.98 -12.84
N THR A 43 18.37 11.94 -13.28
CA THR A 43 18.79 12.30 -14.65
C THR A 43 18.62 11.16 -15.66
N THR A 44 18.11 10.01 -15.22
CA THR A 44 17.86 8.86 -16.10
C THR A 44 16.78 9.19 -17.11
N ASP A 45 17.03 8.89 -18.39
CA ASP A 45 16.04 9.06 -19.46
C ASP A 45 14.73 8.32 -19.12
N PRO A 46 13.60 9.04 -19.00
CA PRO A 46 12.30 8.46 -18.62
C PRO A 46 11.75 7.48 -19.67
N PHE A 47 12.28 7.51 -20.90
CA PHE A 47 11.92 6.56 -21.96
C PHE A 47 12.84 5.35 -22.05
N SER A 48 13.92 5.32 -21.25
CA SER A 48 14.86 4.20 -21.25
C SER A 48 14.25 2.93 -20.64
N GLU A 49 14.59 1.78 -21.20
CA GLU A 49 14.16 0.48 -20.65
C GLU A 49 14.60 0.29 -19.19
N ARG A 50 15.79 0.80 -18.84
CA ARG A 50 16.32 0.78 -17.48
C ARG A 50 15.40 1.51 -16.50
N TYR A 51 14.92 2.69 -16.87
CA TYR A 51 14.02 3.49 -16.05
C TYR A 51 12.68 2.78 -15.83
N LEU A 52 12.09 2.25 -16.91
CA LEU A 52 10.82 1.52 -16.85
C LEU A 52 10.92 0.27 -15.97
N ARG A 53 11.98 -0.53 -16.15
CA ARG A 53 12.23 -1.71 -15.31
C ARG A 53 12.46 -1.33 -13.84
N PHE A 54 13.17 -0.24 -13.59
CA PHE A 54 13.39 0.25 -12.22
C PHE A 54 12.06 0.62 -11.55
N ASN A 55 11.21 1.40 -12.22
CA ASN A 55 9.91 1.79 -11.68
C ASN A 55 8.99 0.58 -11.42
N GLN A 56 9.04 -0.43 -12.28
CA GLN A 56 8.29 -1.66 -12.09
C GLN A 56 8.81 -2.47 -10.88
N SER A 57 10.13 -2.63 -10.76
CA SER A 57 10.77 -3.25 -9.60
C SER A 57 10.42 -2.51 -8.31
N LEU A 58 10.47 -1.18 -8.33
CA LEU A 58 10.09 -0.33 -7.21
C LEU A 58 8.64 -0.60 -6.77
N ALA A 59 7.69 -0.70 -7.71
CA ALA A 59 6.31 -1.04 -7.40
C ALA A 59 6.19 -2.43 -6.73
N TYR A 60 6.91 -3.45 -7.21
CA TYR A 60 6.89 -4.79 -6.61
C TYR A 60 7.43 -4.81 -5.18
N VAL A 61 8.56 -4.15 -4.94
CA VAL A 61 9.16 -4.04 -3.61
C VAL A 61 8.21 -3.30 -2.68
N LEU A 62 7.69 -2.14 -3.12
CA LEU A 62 6.77 -1.34 -2.32
C LEU A 62 5.50 -2.12 -1.95
N HIS A 63 4.98 -2.95 -2.86
CA HIS A 63 3.84 -3.80 -2.58
C HIS A 63 4.16 -4.86 -1.51
N GLY A 64 5.33 -5.49 -1.59
CA GLY A 64 5.78 -6.50 -0.62
C GLY A 64 5.96 -5.91 0.78
N VAL A 65 6.64 -4.75 0.87
CA VAL A 65 6.83 -4.02 2.14
C VAL A 65 5.50 -3.65 2.76
N ARG A 66 4.57 -3.08 1.98
CA ARG A 66 3.26 -2.66 2.49
C ARG A 66 2.43 -3.85 2.97
N LEU A 67 2.48 -4.99 2.27
CA LEU A 67 1.78 -6.20 2.72
C LEU A 67 2.40 -6.79 3.99
N ARG A 68 3.72 -6.71 4.14
CA ARG A 68 4.40 -7.07 5.39
C ARG A 68 3.93 -6.19 6.56
N GLU A 69 3.96 -4.86 6.38
CA GLU A 69 3.47 -3.89 7.37
C GLU A 69 1.98 -4.11 7.71
N GLN A 70 1.14 -4.42 6.70
CA GLN A 70 -0.26 -4.77 6.92
C GLN A 70 -0.43 -6.03 7.78
N ASN A 71 0.37 -7.07 7.55
CA ASN A 71 0.32 -8.31 8.34
C ASN A 71 0.75 -8.08 9.80
N GLU A 72 1.74 -7.21 10.02
CA GLU A 72 2.18 -6.80 11.36
C GLU A 72 1.04 -6.05 12.07
N GLN A 73 0.43 -5.05 11.41
CA GLN A 73 -0.72 -4.33 11.95
C GLN A 73 -1.92 -5.24 12.22
N ASP A 74 -2.21 -6.22 11.36
CA ASP A 74 -3.28 -7.19 11.59
C ASP A 74 -3.02 -8.06 12.82
N THR A 75 -1.76 -8.39 13.09
CA THR A 75 -1.38 -9.14 14.29
C THR A 75 -1.62 -8.28 15.54
N GLU A 76 -1.25 -7.01 15.51
CA GLU A 76 -1.50 -6.05 16.59
C GLU A 76 -3.01 -5.81 16.80
N ARG A 77 -3.79 -5.62 15.73
CA ARG A 77 -5.26 -5.48 15.79
C ARG A 77 -5.91 -6.67 16.48
N ARG A 78 -5.50 -7.91 16.15
CA ARG A 78 -6.03 -9.13 16.79
C ARG A 78 -5.77 -9.14 18.30
N LEU A 79 -4.57 -8.74 18.72
CA LEU A 79 -4.22 -8.65 20.15
C LEU A 79 -5.07 -7.59 20.85
N GLN A 80 -5.17 -6.39 20.26
CA GLN A 80 -5.94 -5.28 20.83
C GLN A 80 -7.43 -5.60 20.95
N PHE A 81 -8.05 -6.14 19.90
CA PHE A 81 -9.49 -6.39 19.86
C PHE A 81 -9.93 -7.57 20.73
N SER A 82 -9.00 -8.49 21.06
CA SER A 82 -9.28 -9.52 22.05
C SER A 82 -9.59 -8.95 23.44
N GLY A 83 -9.12 -7.73 23.74
CA GLY A 83 -9.38 -7.02 25.00
C GLY A 83 -10.51 -5.99 24.96
N ASP A 84 -10.79 -5.37 23.81
CA ASP A 84 -11.69 -4.20 23.71
C ASP A 84 -13.19 -4.54 23.55
N GLY A 85 -13.52 -5.78 23.18
CA GLY A 85 -14.89 -6.20 22.84
C GLY A 85 -15.31 -5.81 21.41
N SER A 86 -16.30 -6.54 20.87
CA SER A 86 -16.72 -6.51 19.45
C SER A 86 -17.10 -5.11 18.93
N GLU A 87 -17.86 -4.33 19.71
CA GLU A 87 -18.32 -2.99 19.29
C GLU A 87 -17.21 -1.94 19.25
N ALA A 88 -16.30 -1.93 20.23
CA ALA A 88 -15.16 -1.01 20.23
C ALA A 88 -14.19 -1.32 19.08
N ALA A 89 -13.99 -2.60 18.76
CA ALA A 89 -13.21 -3.03 17.60
C ALA A 89 -13.85 -2.56 16.28
N LYS A 90 -15.16 -2.75 16.09
CA LYS A 90 -15.89 -2.25 14.91
C LYS A 90 -15.74 -0.74 14.76
N PHE A 91 -15.92 0.01 15.84
CA PHE A 91 -15.81 1.46 15.81
C PHE A 91 -14.42 1.92 15.32
N LYS A 92 -13.34 1.33 15.84
CA LYS A 92 -11.96 1.62 15.40
C LYS A 92 -11.74 1.31 13.92
N VAL A 93 -12.24 0.16 13.45
CA VAL A 93 -12.13 -0.22 12.03
C VAL A 93 -12.89 0.76 11.14
N CYS A 94 -14.09 1.19 11.54
CA CYS A 94 -14.85 2.19 10.79
C CYS A 94 -14.10 3.53 10.69
N GLN A 95 -13.50 4.00 11.79
CA GLN A 95 -12.69 5.22 11.78
C GLN A 95 -11.50 5.10 10.83
N GLU A 96 -10.79 3.98 10.86
CA GLU A 96 -9.66 3.73 9.95
C GLU A 96 -10.10 3.71 8.48
N ILE A 97 -11.23 3.08 8.17
CA ILE A 97 -11.81 3.08 6.82
C ILE A 97 -12.15 4.50 6.36
N ASP A 98 -12.76 5.33 7.22
CA ASP A 98 -13.12 6.70 6.89
C ASP A 98 -11.89 7.58 6.60
N GLU A 99 -10.81 7.39 7.36
CA GLU A 99 -9.52 8.06 7.13
C GLU A 99 -8.91 7.64 5.78
N LEU A 100 -8.87 6.34 5.48
CA LEU A 100 -8.35 5.82 4.23
C LEU A 100 -9.18 6.27 3.02
N LEU A 101 -10.51 6.30 3.13
CA LEU A 101 -11.42 6.83 2.10
C LEU A 101 -11.18 8.32 1.86
N SER A 102 -10.96 9.08 2.92
CA SER A 102 -10.65 10.50 2.83
C SER A 102 -9.31 10.73 2.11
N GLY A 103 -8.27 9.96 2.46
CA GLY A 103 -6.99 9.97 1.76
C GLY A 103 -7.13 9.59 0.28
N TRP A 104 -7.88 8.55 -0.02
CA TRP A 104 -8.10 8.11 -1.41
C TRP A 104 -8.78 9.20 -2.25
N ARG A 105 -9.79 9.88 -1.70
CA ARG A 105 -10.47 11.00 -2.37
C ARG A 105 -9.53 12.18 -2.60
N ARG A 106 -8.73 12.55 -1.61
CA ARG A 106 -7.72 13.64 -1.74
C ARG A 106 -6.73 13.33 -2.85
N VAL A 107 -6.07 12.17 -2.78
CA VAL A 107 -5.03 11.78 -3.74
C VAL A 107 -5.60 11.63 -5.15
N LYS A 108 -6.81 11.09 -5.29
CA LYS A 108 -7.47 10.98 -6.59
C LYS A 108 -7.79 12.35 -7.20
N ALA A 109 -8.14 13.34 -6.37
CA ALA A 109 -8.46 14.68 -6.82
C ALA A 109 -7.24 15.51 -7.25
N LEU A 110 -6.04 15.21 -6.72
CA LEU A 110 -4.82 15.98 -7.02
C LEU A 110 -4.50 16.02 -8.52
N SER A 111 -4.59 14.88 -9.23
CA SER A 111 -4.29 14.77 -10.68
C SER A 111 -3.05 15.56 -11.15
N ILE A 112 -1.98 15.59 -10.34
CA ILE A 112 -0.80 16.43 -10.53
C ILE A 112 0.30 15.79 -11.40
N TYR A 113 0.35 14.46 -11.48
CA TYR A 113 1.40 13.75 -12.23
C TYR A 113 0.91 13.37 -13.62
N HIS A 114 1.65 13.82 -14.63
CA HIS A 114 1.38 13.48 -16.02
C HIS A 114 2.07 12.15 -16.36
N PRO A 115 1.38 11.15 -16.92
CA PRO A 115 1.95 9.81 -17.14
C PRO A 115 3.17 9.79 -18.06
N PHE A 116 3.37 10.81 -18.90
CA PHE A 116 4.51 10.90 -19.81
C PHE A 116 5.66 11.79 -19.30
N HIS A 117 5.37 12.75 -18.40
CA HIS A 117 6.39 13.70 -17.90
C HIS A 117 6.85 13.35 -16.48
N HIS A 118 5.99 12.72 -15.69
CA HIS A 118 6.20 12.31 -14.29
C HIS A 118 5.83 10.84 -14.15
N SER A 119 6.35 9.98 -15.03
CA SER A 119 5.87 8.61 -15.18
C SER A 119 6.11 7.76 -13.92
N ARG A 120 7.20 8.00 -13.18
CA ARG A 120 7.46 7.37 -11.89
C ARG A 120 6.49 7.82 -10.82
N GLU A 121 6.34 9.13 -10.62
CA GLU A 121 5.44 9.71 -9.63
C GLU A 121 4.00 9.31 -9.91
N TYR A 122 3.61 9.32 -11.18
CA TYR A 122 2.31 8.82 -11.63
C TYR A 122 2.14 7.34 -11.25
N THR A 123 3.13 6.49 -11.55
CA THR A 123 3.09 5.06 -11.20
C THR A 123 2.98 4.86 -9.69
N MET A 124 3.74 5.61 -8.89
CA MET A 124 3.72 5.54 -7.44
C MET A 124 2.42 6.08 -6.84
N GLN A 125 1.82 7.12 -7.43
CA GLN A 125 0.48 7.60 -7.06
C GLN A 125 -0.59 6.55 -7.34
N GLN A 126 -0.55 5.90 -8.52
CA GLN A 126 -1.47 4.81 -8.85
C GLN A 126 -1.30 3.65 -7.89
N HIS A 127 -0.06 3.27 -7.58
CA HIS A 127 0.23 2.24 -6.59
C HIS A 127 -0.31 2.61 -5.19
N TYR A 128 -0.14 3.86 -4.75
CA TYR A 128 -0.69 4.35 -3.49
C TYR A 128 -2.23 4.27 -3.45
N LEU A 129 -2.92 4.70 -4.52
CA LEU A 129 -4.38 4.61 -4.63
C LEU A 129 -4.87 3.16 -4.62
N GLN A 130 -4.18 2.27 -5.33
CA GLN A 130 -4.48 0.83 -5.33
C GLN A 130 -4.27 0.22 -3.94
N TRP A 131 -3.21 0.63 -3.23
CA TRP A 131 -2.95 0.21 -1.87
C TRP A 131 -4.07 0.63 -0.92
N LEU A 132 -4.46 1.92 -0.93
CA LEU A 132 -5.59 2.39 -0.12
C LEU A 132 -6.87 1.60 -0.39
N ALA A 133 -7.20 1.37 -1.67
CA ALA A 133 -8.38 0.58 -2.03
C ALA A 133 -8.29 -0.86 -1.50
N ARG A 134 -7.11 -1.49 -1.59
CA ARG A 134 -6.86 -2.82 -1.03
C ARG A 134 -7.04 -2.83 0.49
N THR A 135 -6.48 -1.87 1.20
CA THR A 135 -6.59 -1.78 2.66
C THR A 135 -8.03 -1.57 3.10
N ILE A 136 -8.78 -0.66 2.45
CA ILE A 136 -10.21 -0.46 2.71
C ILE A 136 -10.98 -1.77 2.53
N TYR A 137 -10.77 -2.47 1.42
CA TYR A 137 -11.43 -3.74 1.15
C TYR A 137 -11.03 -4.81 2.17
N HIS A 138 -9.74 -4.88 2.54
CA HIS A 138 -9.26 -5.79 3.56
C HIS A 138 -9.93 -5.53 4.91
N LEU A 139 -9.98 -4.28 5.37
CA LEU A 139 -10.62 -3.90 6.62
C LEU A 139 -12.12 -4.21 6.61
N TYR A 140 -12.80 -3.96 5.49
CA TYR A 140 -14.22 -4.31 5.32
C TYR A 140 -14.48 -5.82 5.43
N HIS A 141 -13.49 -6.63 5.04
CA HIS A 141 -13.57 -8.09 5.04
C HIS A 141 -12.78 -8.76 6.16
N LEU A 142 -12.30 -8.00 7.16
CA LEU A 142 -11.66 -8.57 8.33
C LEU A 142 -12.65 -9.50 9.04
N LYS A 143 -12.42 -10.82 8.89
CA LYS A 143 -13.34 -11.89 9.33
C LYS A 143 -13.50 -12.03 10.84
N PHE A 144 -12.91 -11.14 11.65
CA PHE A 144 -13.02 -11.20 13.11
C PHE A 144 -14.43 -10.84 13.62
N LEU A 145 -15.35 -10.42 12.73
CA LEU A 145 -16.77 -10.16 13.03
C LEU A 145 -17.69 -11.38 12.88
N ALA A 146 -17.21 -12.50 12.34
CA ALA A 146 -18.04 -13.67 12.06
C ALA A 146 -18.06 -14.73 13.18
N ALA A 147 -17.39 -14.47 14.31
CA ALA A 147 -17.31 -15.41 15.43
C ALA A 147 -18.42 -15.23 16.49
N GLU A 148 -19.38 -14.33 16.28
CA GLU A 148 -20.55 -14.11 17.17
C GLU A 148 -21.88 -14.50 16.48
N ALA A 149 -21.87 -15.57 15.68
CA ALA A 149 -23.09 -16.15 15.14
C ALA A 149 -22.96 -17.68 14.95
N GLU A 150 -22.61 -18.40 16.02
CA GLU A 150 -22.96 -19.82 16.20
C GLU A 150 -23.06 -20.17 17.69
#